data_AF-A0A1R1PRA3-F1
#
_entry.id   AF-A0A1R1PRA3-F1
#
_cell.length_a   1.000
_cell.length_b   1.000
_cell.length_c   1.000
_cell.angle_alpha   90.00
_cell.angle_beta   90.00
_cell.angle_gamma   90.00
#
_symmetry.space_group_name_H-M   'P 1'
#
loop_
_entity.id
_entity.type
_entity.pdbx_description
1 polymer ?
#
loop_
_entity_poly.entity_id
_entity_poly.type
_entity_poly.pdbx_seq_one_letter_code
_entity_poly.pdbx_strand_id
1 'polypeptide(L)'
;MPLAMGGANGKVAYIDTEGTFRPDRIRAISERFGLDAEIVMENIIYARAYNSEHQFELLTDVAIRFAEEQGVYRLLIQSDPGAGLAFVADPKKPVGGNIIAHASTTRLSLRKGRGDQRVAKIYDSPDLPEAEASKSYFAEDISLD
;
A
#
# COMPACT_ATOMS: atom_id res chain seq x y z
N MET A 1 -9.00 9.80 1.97
CA MET A 1 -9.13 11.04 2.79
C MET A 1 -9.18 12.27 1.89
N PRO A 2 -10.02 13.29 2.22
CA PRO A 2 -10.15 14.55 1.48
C PRO A 2 -8.91 15.46 1.55
N LEU A 3 -8.76 16.38 0.58
CA LEU A 3 -7.63 17.33 0.50
C LEU A 3 -7.56 18.28 1.71
N ALA A 4 -8.73 18.76 2.20
CA ALA A 4 -8.80 19.68 3.34
C ALA A 4 -8.26 19.07 4.65
N MET A 5 -8.12 17.74 4.71
CA MET A 5 -7.57 17.00 5.84
C MET A 5 -6.15 16.48 5.56
N GLY A 6 -5.48 16.99 4.53
CA GLY A 6 -4.15 16.54 4.11
C GLY A 6 -4.16 15.19 3.37
N GLY A 7 -5.33 14.71 2.94
CA GLY A 7 -5.45 13.51 2.11
C GLY A 7 -5.19 13.78 0.62
N ALA A 8 -5.23 12.73 -0.20
CA ALA A 8 -4.97 12.80 -1.64
C ALA A 8 -6.24 12.76 -2.52
N ASN A 9 -7.43 12.67 -1.89
CA ASN A 9 -8.75 12.58 -2.54
C ASN A 9 -8.80 11.60 -3.72
N GLY A 10 -8.36 10.36 -3.48
CA GLY A 10 -8.38 9.31 -4.48
C GLY A 10 -8.52 7.92 -3.88
N LYS A 11 -8.59 6.94 -4.78
CA LYS A 11 -8.78 5.52 -4.48
C LYS A 11 -7.46 4.80 -4.21
N VAL A 12 -7.56 3.68 -3.51
CA VAL A 12 -6.44 2.79 -3.19
C VAL A 12 -6.72 1.42 -3.81
N ALA A 13 -5.70 0.80 -4.40
CA ALA A 13 -5.74 -0.61 -4.77
C ALA A 13 -4.90 -1.42 -3.78
N TYR A 14 -5.43 -2.52 -3.28
CA TYR A 14 -4.79 -3.44 -2.34
C TYR A 14 -4.79 -4.85 -2.91
N ILE A 15 -3.61 -5.38 -3.22
CA ILE A 15 -3.42 -6.77 -3.65
C ILE A 15 -2.88 -7.56 -2.46
N ASP A 16 -3.70 -8.51 -1.99
CA ASP A 16 -3.44 -9.30 -0.81
C ASP A 16 -3.07 -10.73 -1.19
N THR A 17 -1.82 -11.10 -0.93
CA THR A 17 -1.30 -12.45 -1.13
C THR A 17 -1.51 -13.34 0.10
N GLU A 18 -1.68 -12.74 1.29
CA GLU A 18 -1.69 -13.47 2.57
C GLU A 18 -3.06 -13.48 3.26
N GLY A 19 -4.04 -12.75 2.74
CA GLY A 19 -5.31 -12.54 3.44
C GLY A 19 -5.12 -11.71 4.71
N THR A 20 -4.24 -10.71 4.66
CA THR A 20 -3.90 -9.80 5.77
C THR A 20 -4.79 -8.57 5.85
N PHE A 21 -5.54 -8.28 4.79
CA PHE A 21 -6.53 -7.21 4.78
C PHE A 21 -7.60 -7.47 5.84
N ARG A 22 -7.97 -6.43 6.60
CA ARG A 22 -8.97 -6.50 7.66
C ARG A 22 -9.90 -5.29 7.53
N PRO A 23 -11.08 -5.45 6.91
CA PRO A 23 -12.05 -4.37 6.74
C PRO A 23 -12.39 -3.66 8.06
N ASP A 24 -12.53 -4.41 9.16
CA ASP A 24 -12.88 -3.83 10.46
C ASP A 24 -11.82 -2.85 10.98
N ARG A 25 -10.55 -3.07 10.66
CA ARG A 25 -9.48 -2.11 10.99
C ARG A 25 -9.65 -0.81 10.19
N ILE A 26 -10.12 -0.89 8.94
CA ILE A 26 -10.38 0.30 8.12
C ILE A 26 -11.59 1.07 8.65
N ARG A 27 -12.64 0.36 9.11
CA ARG A 27 -13.82 0.99 9.71
C ARG A 27 -13.47 1.77 10.98
N ALA A 28 -12.73 1.14 11.91
CA ALA A 28 -12.25 1.81 13.13
C ALA A 28 -11.39 3.06 12.83
N ILE A 29 -10.52 2.98 11.81
CA ILE A 29 -9.74 4.15 11.37
C ILE A 29 -10.67 5.24 10.78
N SER A 30 -11.69 4.85 10.03
CA SER A 30 -12.65 5.80 9.41
C SER A 30 -13.39 6.59 10.49
N GLU A 31 -13.88 5.91 11.52
CA GLU A 31 -14.55 6.52 12.68
C GLU A 31 -13.65 7.53 13.39
N ARG A 32 -12.36 7.19 13.61
CA ARG A 32 -11.37 8.10 14.21
C ARG A 32 -11.22 9.42 13.45
N PHE A 33 -11.35 9.38 12.13
CA PHE A 33 -11.28 10.59 11.29
C PHE A 33 -12.66 11.22 11.02
N GLY A 34 -13.73 10.71 11.61
CA GLY A 34 -15.09 11.18 11.39
C GLY A 34 -15.58 10.97 9.95
N LEU A 35 -15.08 9.92 9.29
CA LEU A 35 -15.42 9.59 7.91
C LEU A 35 -16.45 8.46 7.87
N ASP A 36 -17.33 8.52 6.86
CA ASP A 36 -18.25 7.42 6.58
C ASP A 36 -17.46 6.18 6.12
N ALA A 37 -17.58 5.10 6.89
CA ALA A 37 -16.81 3.89 6.66
C ALA A 37 -17.17 3.19 5.34
N GLU A 38 -18.42 3.30 4.88
CA GLU A 38 -18.86 2.69 3.63
C GLU A 38 -18.24 3.42 2.44
N ILE A 39 -18.28 4.76 2.46
CA ILE A 39 -17.60 5.59 1.45
C ILE A 39 -16.09 5.32 1.44
N VAL A 40 -15.47 5.15 2.61
CA VAL A 40 -14.03 4.82 2.67
C VAL A 40 -13.76 3.45 2.03
N MET A 41 -14.58 2.45 2.33
CA MET A 41 -14.45 1.10 1.78
C MET A 41 -14.66 1.05 0.26
N GLU A 42 -15.62 1.81 -0.29
CA GLU A 42 -15.85 1.94 -1.73
C GLU A 42 -14.66 2.51 -2.49
N ASN A 43 -13.80 3.27 -1.80
CA ASN A 43 -12.58 3.83 -2.39
C ASN A 43 -11.37 2.87 -2.30
N ILE A 44 -11.55 1.66 -1.79
CA ILE A 44 -10.52 0.63 -1.73
C ILE A 44 -10.89 -0.54 -2.65
N ILE A 45 -10.15 -0.69 -3.75
CA ILE A 45 -10.20 -1.92 -4.55
C ILE A 45 -9.34 -2.95 -3.85
N TYR A 46 -9.95 -4.06 -3.47
CA TYR A 46 -9.26 -5.20 -2.86
C TYR A 46 -9.32 -6.40 -3.79
N ALA A 47 -8.17 -7.07 -3.98
CA ALA A 47 -8.10 -8.34 -4.68
C ALA A 47 -7.16 -9.30 -3.95
N ARG A 48 -7.53 -10.58 -3.89
CA ARG A 48 -6.71 -11.61 -3.27
C ARG A 48 -6.01 -12.45 -4.33
N ALA A 49 -4.68 -12.43 -4.31
CA ALA A 49 -3.87 -13.29 -5.15
C ALA A 49 -3.65 -14.65 -4.47
N TYR A 50 -3.85 -15.74 -5.21
CA TYR A 50 -3.68 -17.11 -4.69
C TYR A 50 -2.38 -17.77 -5.14
N ASN A 51 -1.75 -17.24 -6.18
CA ASN A 51 -0.48 -17.69 -6.73
C ASN A 51 0.18 -16.54 -7.50
N SER A 52 1.41 -16.73 -7.96
CA SER A 52 2.20 -15.69 -8.65
C SER A 52 1.64 -15.29 -10.02
N GLU A 53 0.99 -16.21 -10.74
CA GLU A 53 0.37 -15.92 -12.04
C GLU A 53 -0.87 -15.02 -11.87
N HIS A 54 -1.77 -15.39 -10.97
CA HIS A 54 -2.93 -14.59 -10.59
C HIS A 54 -2.51 -13.23 -10.00
N GLN A 55 -1.41 -13.19 -9.23
CA GLN A 55 -0.85 -11.92 -8.75
C GLN A 55 -0.43 -11.03 -9.92
N PHE A 56 0.24 -11.58 -10.93
CA PHE A 56 0.67 -10.83 -12.11
C PHE A 56 -0.52 -10.30 -12.93
N GLU A 57 -1.58 -11.10 -13.10
CA GLU A 57 -2.83 -10.69 -13.74
C GLU A 57 -3.47 -9.52 -12.98
N LEU A 58 -3.66 -9.64 -11.66
CA LEU A 58 -4.23 -8.59 -10.83
C LEU A 58 -3.42 -7.29 -10.86
N LEU A 59 -2.08 -7.40 -10.82
CA LEU A 59 -1.17 -6.27 -10.94
C LEU A 59 -1.31 -5.57 -12.30
N THR A 60 -1.49 -6.35 -13.36
CA THR A 60 -1.68 -5.83 -14.72
C THR A 60 -3.02 -5.08 -14.82
N ASP A 61 -4.11 -5.66 -14.33
CA ASP A 61 -5.43 -5.04 -14.33
C ASP A 61 -5.45 -3.73 -13.54
N VAL A 62 -4.81 -3.71 -12.37
CA VAL A 62 -4.69 -2.50 -11.55
C VAL A 62 -3.83 -1.45 -12.26
N ALA A 63 -2.73 -1.84 -12.89
CA ALA A 63 -1.88 -0.91 -13.63
C ALA A 63 -2.62 -0.27 -14.81
N ILE A 64 -3.44 -1.04 -15.54
CA ILE A 64 -4.29 -0.53 -16.62
C ILE A 64 -5.27 0.50 -16.06
N ARG A 65 -5.97 0.20 -14.95
CA ARG A 65 -6.87 1.15 -14.29
C ARG A 65 -6.16 2.44 -13.85
N PHE A 66 -4.93 2.34 -13.34
CA PHE A 66 -4.14 3.53 -12.96
C PHE A 66 -3.79 4.39 -14.19
N ALA A 67 -3.51 3.76 -15.32
CA ALA A 67 -3.19 4.45 -16.57
C ALA A 67 -4.42 5.08 -17.22
N GLU A 68 -5.57 4.41 -17.20
CA GLU A 68 -6.82 4.87 -17.81
C GLU A 68 -7.56 5.88 -16.93
N GLU A 69 -7.61 5.66 -15.62
CA GLU A 69 -8.28 6.54 -14.64
C GLU A 69 -7.28 7.52 -14.00
N GLN A 70 -6.60 8.31 -14.83
CA GLN A 70 -5.54 9.22 -14.36
C GLN A 70 -6.03 10.14 -13.22
N GLY A 71 -5.28 10.16 -12.13
CA GLY A 71 -5.56 10.99 -10.95
C GLY A 71 -6.61 10.44 -9.98
N VAL A 72 -7.30 9.34 -10.34
CA VAL A 72 -8.27 8.66 -9.47
C VAL A 72 -7.57 7.82 -8.41
N TYR A 73 -6.63 6.95 -8.81
CA TYR A 73 -5.87 6.15 -7.86
C TYR A 73 -4.62 6.89 -7.38
N ARG A 74 -4.34 6.77 -6.07
CA ARG A 74 -3.23 7.46 -5.42
C ARG A 74 -2.26 6.54 -4.72
N LEU A 75 -2.62 5.26 -4.55
CA LEU A 75 -1.80 4.29 -3.85
C LEU A 75 -2.11 2.87 -4.32
N LEU A 76 -1.06 2.11 -4.62
CA LEU A 76 -1.10 0.66 -4.76
C LEU A 76 -0.35 0.04 -3.58
N ILE A 77 -1.02 -0.85 -2.85
CA ILE A 77 -0.45 -1.66 -1.78
C ILE A 77 -0.40 -3.10 -2.25
N GLN A 78 0.75 -3.73 -2.12
CA GLN A 78 0.92 -5.15 -2.36
C GLN A 78 1.52 -5.79 -1.11
N SER A 79 0.85 -6.80 -0.55
CA SER A 79 1.44 -7.64 0.50
C SER A 79 2.33 -8.70 -0.15
N ASP A 80 3.52 -8.95 0.41
CA ASP A 80 4.41 -10.02 -0.06
C ASP A 80 5.16 -10.64 1.15
N PRO A 81 5.16 -11.98 1.33
CA PRO A 81 5.94 -12.66 2.38
C PRO A 81 7.47 -12.52 2.20
N GLY A 82 7.94 -12.13 1.02
CA GLY A 82 9.34 -12.16 0.62
C GLY A 82 10.29 -11.29 1.45
N ALA A 83 9.78 -10.36 2.25
CA ALA A 83 10.61 -9.57 3.17
C ALA A 83 11.24 -10.43 4.31
N GLY A 84 10.84 -11.70 4.45
CA GLY A 84 11.33 -12.63 5.49
C GLY A 84 12.37 -13.67 5.06
N LEU A 85 12.67 -13.86 3.76
CA LEU A 85 13.69 -14.84 3.33
C LEU A 85 15.08 -14.20 3.32
N ALA A 86 15.76 -14.27 4.46
CA ALA A 86 17.11 -13.75 4.70
C ALA A 86 18.26 -14.37 3.85
N PHE A 87 17.95 -15.11 2.77
CA PHE A 87 18.94 -15.78 1.92
C PHE A 87 18.85 -15.41 0.43
N VAL A 88 18.06 -14.39 0.06
CA VAL A 88 18.11 -13.79 -1.29
C VAL A 88 18.89 -12.48 -1.20
N ALA A 89 20.02 -12.40 -1.91
CA ALA A 89 21.01 -11.34 -1.78
C ALA A 89 20.54 -9.93 -2.16
N ASP A 90 19.36 -9.78 -2.77
CA ASP A 90 18.60 -8.52 -2.76
C ASP A 90 17.16 -8.81 -3.22
N PRO A 91 16.15 -8.86 -2.33
CA PRO A 91 14.75 -9.04 -2.74
C PRO A 91 14.12 -7.72 -3.22
N LYS A 92 14.93 -6.72 -3.61
CA LYS A 92 14.49 -5.35 -3.88
C LYS A 92 14.01 -5.08 -5.31
N LYS A 93 13.85 -6.09 -6.17
CA LYS A 93 13.16 -5.81 -7.45
C LYS A 93 11.68 -5.55 -7.15
N PRO A 94 11.15 -4.34 -7.42
CA PRO A 94 9.74 -4.07 -7.20
C PRO A 94 8.91 -5.03 -8.04
N VAL A 95 7.91 -5.63 -7.40
CA VAL A 95 7.00 -6.56 -8.03
C VAL A 95 6.13 -5.79 -9.04
N GLY A 96 5.90 -6.37 -10.24
CA GLY A 96 5.14 -5.73 -11.33
C GLY A 96 5.96 -5.23 -12.53
N GLY A 97 7.30 -5.39 -12.51
CA GLY A 97 8.15 -5.13 -13.68
C GLY A 97 8.10 -3.69 -14.21
N ASN A 98 8.30 -3.52 -15.52
CA ASN A 98 8.36 -2.20 -16.18
C ASN A 98 7.02 -1.46 -16.21
N ILE A 99 5.89 -2.19 -16.22
CA ILE A 99 4.55 -1.61 -16.35
C ILE A 99 4.20 -0.84 -15.07
N ILE A 100 4.33 -1.50 -13.91
CA ILE A 100 4.11 -0.82 -12.62
C ILE A 100 5.16 0.27 -12.40
N ALA A 101 6.38 0.14 -12.95
CA ALA A 101 7.38 1.19 -12.86
C ALA A 101 6.98 2.48 -13.56
N HIS A 102 6.35 2.38 -14.72
CA HIS A 102 5.86 3.55 -15.45
C HIS A 102 4.54 4.09 -14.86
N ALA A 103 3.71 3.23 -14.25
CA ALA A 103 2.46 3.66 -13.62
C ALA A 103 2.64 4.30 -12.23
N SER A 104 3.71 3.94 -11.51
CA SER A 104 4.00 4.48 -10.17
C SER A 104 4.99 5.65 -10.24
N THR A 105 4.59 6.83 -9.77
CA THR A 105 5.50 7.99 -9.66
C THR A 105 6.39 7.95 -8.43
N THR A 106 6.07 7.22 -7.38
CA THR A 106 6.93 7.08 -6.20
C THR A 106 6.72 5.73 -5.55
N ARG A 107 7.83 5.07 -5.18
CA ARG A 107 7.85 3.71 -4.63
C ARG A 107 8.44 3.72 -3.23
N LEU A 108 7.70 3.15 -2.29
CA LEU A 108 8.10 3.04 -0.90
C LEU A 108 8.32 1.56 -0.54
N SER A 109 9.43 1.28 0.14
CA SER A 109 9.68 0.00 0.79
C SER A 109 9.37 0.11 2.27
N LEU A 110 8.49 -0.76 2.79
CA LEU A 110 8.12 -0.81 4.20
C LEU A 110 8.73 -2.06 4.84
N ARG A 111 9.39 -1.91 6.00
CA ARG A 111 9.93 -3.05 6.77
C ARG A 111 9.73 -2.87 8.27
N LYS A 112 9.76 -3.98 9.01
CA LYS A 112 9.74 -3.96 10.49
C LYS A 112 11.09 -3.47 11.01
N GLY A 113 11.06 -2.49 11.92
CA GLY A 113 12.24 -1.99 12.64
C GLY A 113 12.48 -2.73 13.95
N ARG A 114 13.26 -2.14 14.86
CA ARG A 114 13.44 -2.69 16.22
C ARG A 114 12.19 -2.41 17.08
N GLY A 115 11.75 -3.39 17.86
CA GLY A 115 10.53 -3.28 18.67
C GLY A 115 9.29 -3.02 17.81
N ASP A 116 8.54 -1.98 18.14
CA ASP A 116 7.29 -1.59 17.47
C ASP A 116 7.49 -0.59 16.33
N GLN A 117 8.74 -0.34 15.94
CA GLN A 117 9.03 0.53 14.81
C GLN A 117 8.65 -0.10 13.46
N ARG A 118 8.18 0.76 12.56
CA ARG A 118 8.13 0.50 11.11
C ARG A 118 9.01 1.51 10.42
N VAL A 119 9.72 1.04 9.41
CA VAL A 119 10.66 1.82 8.62
C VAL A 119 10.10 1.93 7.21
N ALA A 120 10.03 3.15 6.69
CA ALA A 120 9.69 3.45 5.31
C ALA A 120 10.90 4.02 4.60
N LYS A 121 11.27 3.44 3.45
CA LYS A 121 12.35 3.93 2.59
C LYS A 121 11.80 4.31 1.22
N ILE A 122 12.18 5.48 0.71
CA ILE A 122 11.97 5.82 -0.71
C ILE A 122 12.91 4.95 -1.54
N TYR A 123 12.32 4.07 -2.34
CA TYR A 123 13.05 3.18 -3.24
C TYR A 123 13.33 3.84 -4.58
N ASP A 124 12.34 4.57 -5.11
CA ASP A 124 12.41 5.23 -6.42
C ASP A 124 11.40 6.37 -6.48
N SER A 125 11.80 7.54 -6.98
CA SER A 125 10.97 8.73 -7.16
C SER A 125 11.70 9.72 -8.10
N PRO A 126 11.01 10.36 -9.06
CA PRO A 126 11.61 11.37 -9.93
C PRO A 126 11.88 12.69 -9.18
N ASP A 127 11.15 12.96 -8.10
CA ASP A 127 11.14 14.27 -7.42
C ASP A 127 11.73 14.22 -6.00
N LEU A 128 11.87 13.03 -5.42
CA LEU A 128 12.33 12.85 -4.04
C LEU A 128 13.63 12.04 -3.97
N PRO A 129 14.63 12.46 -3.18
CA PRO A 129 15.85 11.68 -2.99
C PRO A 129 15.57 10.40 -2.21
N GLU A 130 16.42 9.38 -2.38
CA GLU A 130 16.40 8.21 -1.50
C GLU A 130 16.55 8.65 -0.03
N ALA A 131 15.55 8.34 0.78
CA ALA A 131 15.51 8.68 2.21
C ALA A 131 14.82 7.57 3.00
N GLU A 132 15.15 7.47 4.29
CA GLU A 132 14.55 6.52 5.23
C GLU A 132 13.96 7.27 6.42
N ALA A 133 12.76 6.90 6.84
CA ALA A 133 12.11 7.39 8.04
C ALA A 133 11.59 6.21 8.87
N SER A 134 11.56 6.38 10.19
CA SER A 134 11.01 5.37 11.11
C SER A 134 9.96 5.96 12.02
N LYS A 135 8.90 5.19 12.30
CA LYS A 135 7.83 5.55 13.23
C LYS A 135 7.40 4.33 14.03
N SER A 136 7.24 4.50 15.34
CA SER A 136 6.64 3.48 16.21
C SER A 136 5.12 3.52 16.09
N TYR A 137 4.50 2.35 16.04
CA TYR A 137 3.05 2.21 16.11
C TYR A 137 2.72 1.38 17.35
N PHE A 138 2.00 1.96 18.30
CA PHE A 138 1.52 1.23 19.47
C PHE A 138 0.12 0.66 19.19
N ALA A 139 -0.27 -0.41 19.89
CA ALA A 139 -1.61 -0.99 19.74
C ALA A 139 -2.72 0.05 19.98
N GLU A 140 -2.47 1.00 20.88
CA GLU A 140 -3.30 2.15 21.21
C GLU A 140 -3.49 3.13 20.04
N ASP A 141 -2.57 3.16 19.06
CA ASP A 141 -2.70 4.01 17.87
C ASP A 141 -3.68 3.44 16.83
N ILE A 142 -4.06 2.15 16.97
CA ILE A 142 -4.90 1.40 16.01
C ILE A 142 -6.18 0.85 16.68
N SER A 143 -6.25 0.82 18.01
CA SER A 143 -7.42 0.35 18.76
C SER A 143 -7.71 1.25 19.95
N LEU A 144 -9.00 1.36 20.28
CA LEU A 144 -9.68 1.97 21.46
C LEU A 144 -10.26 3.38 21.13
N ASP A 145 -11.57 3.63 21.14
CA ASP A 145 -12.79 2.94 21.62
C ASP A 145 -13.87 2.90 20.52
#